data_AF-A0A1F4CHZ6-F1
#
_entry.id   AF-A0A1F4CHZ6-F1
#
_cell.length_a   1.000
_cell.length_b   1.000
_cell.length_c   1.000
_cell.angle_alpha   90.00
_cell.angle_beta   90.00
_cell.angle_gamma   90.00
#
_symmetry.space_group_name_H-M   'P 1'
#
loop_
_entity.id
_entity.type
_entity.pdbx_description
1 polymer ?
#
loop_
_entity_poly.entity_id
_entity_poly.type
_entity_poly.pdbx_seq_one_letter_code
_entity_poly.pdbx_strand_id
1 'polypeptide(L)' 'MQQAVIATTDQTVALIAKEQFHDSGCGAIDMALLASVLLSPDALLWPLDKKLGALAARLGVSFVARSH' A
#
# COMPACT_ATOMS: atom_id res chain seq x y z
N MET A 1 20.07 -3.86 -1.58
CA MET A 1 18.73 -3.63 -1.02
C MET A 1 18.31 -2.23 -1.42
N GLN A 2 17.26 -2.07 -2.23
CA GLN A 2 16.73 -0.76 -2.61
C GLN A 2 15.69 -0.34 -1.57
N GLN A 3 15.78 0.89 -1.08
CA GLN A 3 14.86 1.41 -0.08
C GLN A 3 13.62 1.97 -0.80
N ALA A 4 12.43 1.64 -0.30
CA ALA A 4 11.20 2.26 -0.78
C ALA A 4 11.20 3.77 -0.51
N VAL A 5 10.62 4.54 -1.42
CA VAL A 5 10.35 5.96 -1.25
C VAL A 5 9.44 6.13 -0.04
N ILE A 6 9.82 7.00 0.89
CA ILE A 6 8.99 7.31 2.06
C ILE A 6 7.91 8.30 1.62
N ALA A 7 6.65 7.86 1.64
CA ALA A 7 5.52 8.75 1.37
C ALA A 7 5.42 9.84 2.44
N THR A 8 5.17 11.07 2.01
CA THR A 8 4.85 12.16 2.93
C THR A 8 3.40 12.03 3.41
N THR A 9 3.06 12.74 4.49
CA THR A 9 1.69 12.80 5.00
C THR A 9 0.71 13.31 3.94
N ASP A 10 1.10 14.33 3.17
CA ASP A 10 0.29 14.89 2.09
C ASP A 10 0.00 13.84 0.99
N GLN A 11 1.03 13.13 0.53
CA GLN A 11 0.89 12.04 -0.45
C GLN A 11 -0.01 10.92 0.08
N THR A 12 0.09 10.61 1.37
CA THR A 12 -0.75 9.61 2.04
C THR A 12 -2.21 10.05 2.06
N VAL A 13 -2.49 11.30 2.44
CA VAL A 13 -3.87 11.84 2.46
C VAL A 13 -4.44 11.92 1.05
N ALA A 14 -3.65 12.35 0.08
CA ALA A 14 -4.04 12.38 -1.33
C ALA A 14 -4.41 10.99 -1.85
N LEU A 15 -3.65 9.95 -1.48
CA LEU A 15 -3.98 8.57 -1.81
C LEU A 15 -5.31 8.13 -1.18
N ILE A 16 -5.49 8.39 0.12
CA ILE A 16 -6.73 8.01 0.83
C ILE A 16 -7.95 8.68 0.18
N ALA A 17 -7.83 9.95 -0.20
CA ALA A 17 -8.90 10.69 -0.86
C ALA A 17 -9.18 10.13 -2.27
N LYS A 18 -8.12 9.90 -3.06
CA LYS A 18 -8.22 9.38 -4.43
C LYS A 18 -8.87 8.00 -4.48
N GLU A 19 -8.44 7.10 -3.61
CA GLU A 19 -8.89 5.69 -3.59
C GLU A 19 -10.11 5.46 -2.67
N GLN A 20 -10.57 6.51 -1.99
CA GLN A 20 -11.72 6.52 -1.09
C GLN A 20 -11.59 5.50 0.06
N PHE A 21 -10.42 5.44 0.69
CA PHE A 21 -10.09 4.48 1.74
C PHE A 21 -10.53 4.88 3.16
N HIS A 22 -11.45 5.84 3.28
CA HIS A 22 -11.91 6.39 4.56
C HIS A 22 -12.61 5.37 5.48
N ASP A 23 -13.05 4.22 4.96
CA ASP A 23 -13.64 3.11 5.74
C ASP A 23 -12.97 1.75 5.45
N SER A 24 -11.72 1.78 5.00
CA SER A 24 -10.99 0.56 4.59
C SER A 24 -10.66 -0.41 5.74
N GLY A 25 -10.77 0.03 7.00
CA GLY A 25 -10.38 -0.72 8.18
C GLY A 25 -8.86 -0.86 8.36
N CYS A 26 -8.06 -0.09 7.61
CA CYS A 26 -6.61 0.03 7.72
C CYS A 26 -6.23 1.35 8.42
N GLY A 27 -5.16 1.32 9.20
CA GLY A 27 -4.68 2.48 9.96
C GLY A 27 -3.89 3.47 9.10
N ALA A 28 -3.55 4.63 9.68
CA ALA A 28 -2.75 5.65 9.00
C ALA A 28 -1.36 5.14 8.54
N ILE A 29 -0.76 4.22 9.32
CA ILE A 29 0.53 3.60 8.98
C ILE A 29 0.39 2.67 7.78
N ASP A 30 -0.68 1.89 7.69
CA ASP A 30 -0.95 1.03 6.53
C ASP A 30 -1.11 1.86 5.25
N MET A 31 -1.76 3.03 5.35
CA MET A 31 -1.91 3.96 4.23
C MET A 31 -0.58 4.57 3.81
N ALA A 32 0.25 4.99 4.77
CA ALA A 32 1.58 5.52 4.48
C ALA A 32 2.48 4.45 3.83
N LEU A 33 2.35 3.18 4.25
CA LEU A 33 3.05 2.06 3.66
C LEU A 33 2.58 1.80 2.22
N LEU A 34 1.27 1.75 1.97
CA LEU A 34 0.70 1.60 0.63
C LEU A 34 1.13 2.74 -0.31
N ALA A 35 1.09 3.99 0.17
CA ALA A 35 1.57 5.14 -0.59
C ALA A 35 3.05 5.02 -0.93
N SER A 36 3.88 4.59 0.02
CA SER A 36 5.31 4.39 -0.18
C SER A 36 5.60 3.32 -1.24
N VAL A 37 4.82 2.23 -1.24
CA VAL A 37 4.92 1.16 -2.25
C VAL A 37 4.50 1.67 -3.63
N LEU A 38 3.41 2.43 -3.73
CA LEU A 38 2.96 3.01 -5.01
C LEU A 38 3.93 4.04 -5.59
N LEU A 39 4.66 4.75 -4.74
CA LEU A 39 5.70 5.71 -5.15
C LEU A 39 7.03 5.04 -5.53
N SER A 40 7.21 3.77 -5.16
CA SER A 40 8.43 3.01 -5.40
C SER A 40 8.25 2.12 -6.63
N PRO A 41 8.95 2.40 -7.75
CA PRO A 41 8.89 1.54 -8.92
C PRO A 41 9.28 0.10 -8.57
N ASP A 42 8.56 -0.88 -9.13
CA ASP A 42 8.79 -2.32 -8.93
C ASP A 42 8.65 -2.82 -7.46
N ALA A 43 8.18 -1.97 -6.54
CA ALA A 43 7.90 -2.40 -5.18
C ALA A 43 6.57 -3.16 -5.10
N LEU A 44 6.61 -4.32 -4.45
CA LEU A 44 5.42 -5.08 -4.10
C LEU A 44 5.32 -5.16 -2.58
N LEU A 45 4.10 -5.01 -2.07
CA LEU A 45 3.80 -5.18 -0.67
C LEU A 45 3.56 -6.66 -0.39
N TRP A 46 4.25 -7.23 0.60
CA TRP A 46 3.86 -8.51 1.20
C TRP A 46 2.95 -8.23 2.41
N PRO A 47 1.63 -8.23 2.25
CA PRO A 47 0.71 -8.02 3.35
C PRO A 47 0.60 -9.29 4.20
N LEU A 48 0.81 -9.16 5.51
CA LEU A 48 0.38 -10.20 6.47
C LEU A 48 -1.09 -10.01 6.85
N ASP A 49 -1.55 -8.76 6.92
CA ASP A 49 -2.92 -8.42 7.24
C ASP A 49 -3.85 -8.56 6.03
N LYS A 50 -5.04 -9.13 6.25
CA LYS A 50 -6.01 -9.42 5.18
C LYS A 50 -6.62 -8.16 4.57
N LYS A 51 -6.88 -7.13 5.37
CA LYS A 51 -7.48 -5.87 4.89
C LYS A 51 -6.46 -5.10 4.08
N LEU A 52 -5.24 -4.96 4.60
CA LEU A 52 -4.13 -4.34 3.88
C LEU A 52 -3.83 -5.09 2.57
N GLY A 53 -3.88 -6.42 2.60
CA GLY A 53 -3.68 -7.22 1.40
C GLY A 53 -4.77 -7.03 0.35
N ALA A 54 -6.03 -6.88 0.77
CA ALA A 54 -7.12 -6.56 -0.15
C ALA A 54 -6.93 -5.19 -0.82
N LEU A 55 -6.46 -4.18 -0.08
CA LEU A 55 -6.14 -2.86 -0.64
C LEU A 55 -4.95 -2.93 -1.60
N ALA A 56 -3.87 -3.60 -1.21
CA ALA A 56 -2.70 -3.80 -2.05
C ALA A 56 -3.05 -4.54 -3.35
N ALA A 57 -3.95 -5.53 -3.27
CA ALA A 57 -4.42 -6.28 -4.42
C ALA A 57 -5.29 -5.41 -5.33
N ARG A 58 -6.20 -4.60 -4.78
CA ARG A 58 -6.98 -3.60 -5.54
C ARG A 58 -6.09 -2.63 -6.32
N LEU A 59 -4.95 -2.27 -5.73
CA LEU A 59 -3.97 -1.36 -6.31
C LEU A 59 -2.94 -2.06 -7.22
N GLY A 60 -2.99 -3.39 -7.35
CA GLY A 60 -2.06 -4.15 -8.19
C GLY A 60 -0.63 -4.26 -7.64
N VAL A 61 -0.42 -3.88 -6.38
CA VAL A 61 0.90 -3.90 -5.72
C VAL A 61 1.04 -5.01 -4.67
N SER A 62 0.06 -5.91 -4.57
CA SER A 62 0.17 -7.06 -3.67
C SER A 62 1.11 -8.12 -4.25
N PHE A 63 2.09 -8.52 -3.45
CA PHE A 63 2.91 -9.68 -3.73
C PHE A 63 2.08 -10.96 -3.58
N VAL A 64 2.00 -11.74 -4.66
CA VAL A 64 1.40 -13.08 -4.64
C VAL A 64 2.54 -14.09 -4.73
N ALA A 65 2.78 -14.82 -3.63
CA ALA A 65 3.71 -15.94 -3.67
C ALA A 65 3.16 -16.98 -4.62
N ARG A 66 3.89 -17.25 -5.71
CA ARG A 66 3.57 -18.32 -6.62
C ARG A 66 3.75 -19.63 -5.85
N SER A 67 2.65 -20.27 -5.49
CA SER A 67 2.65 -21.60 -4.89
C SER A 67 3.12 -22.59 -5.94
N HIS A 68 4.16 -23.36 -5.62
CA HIS A 68 4.72 -24.43 -6.46
C HIS A 68 4.14 -25.78 -6.06
#